data_AF-A0A8X7Y102-F1
#
_entry.id   AF-A0A8X7Y102-F1
#
_cell.length_a   1.000
_cell.length_b   1.000
_cell.length_c   1.000
_cell.angle_alpha   90.00
_cell.angle_beta   90.00
_cell.angle_gamma   90.00
#
_symmetry.space_group_name_H-M   'P 1'
#
loop_
_entity.id
_entity.type
_entity.pdbx_description
1 polymer ?
#
loop_
_entity_poly.entity_id
_entity_poly.type
_entity_poly.pdbx_seq_one_letter_code
_entity_poly.pdbx_strand_id
1 'polypeptide(L)'
;MAVEFIGGSILSAVIEVLSEKLTTPEILGFFKSHKLNDALLGKLKETLNTLNGLLSDGLLGKLKETLLEWQIIAYDEQKLIHLA
;
A
#
# COMPACT_ATOMS: atom_id res chain seq x y z
N MET A 1 -9.06 -4.48 -15.41
CA MET A 1 -7.60 -4.36 -15.21
C MET A 1 -7.30 -4.62 -13.73
N ALA A 2 -6.93 -5.87 -13.37
CA ALA A 2 -6.79 -6.28 -11.97
C ALA A 2 -5.37 -6.10 -11.39
N VAL A 3 -4.35 -5.96 -12.26
CA VAL A 3 -2.93 -5.94 -11.84
C VAL A 3 -2.55 -4.68 -11.06
N GLU A 4 -3.06 -3.50 -11.42
CA GLU A 4 -2.79 -2.25 -10.68
C GLU A 4 -3.56 -2.15 -9.36
N PHE A 5 -4.78 -2.71 -9.31
CA PHE A 5 -5.60 -2.76 -8.10
C PHE A 5 -5.02 -3.71 -7.04
N ILE A 6 -4.42 -4.82 -7.50
CA ILE A 6 -3.75 -5.81 -6.66
C ILE A 6 -2.37 -5.29 -6.23
N GLY A 7 -1.62 -4.62 -7.10
CA GLY A 7 -0.25 -4.17 -6.81
C GLY A 7 -0.13 -3.14 -5.68
N GLY A 8 -0.93 -2.06 -5.73
CA GLY A 8 -0.87 -1.00 -4.72
C GLY A 8 -1.43 -1.39 -3.36
N SER A 9 -2.54 -2.14 -3.34
CA SER A 9 -3.17 -2.59 -2.10
C SER A 9 -2.39 -3.71 -1.41
N ILE A 10 -1.84 -4.66 -2.17
CA ILE A 10 -1.00 -5.73 -1.59
C ILE A 10 0.31 -5.15 -1.08
N LEU A 11 0.96 -4.26 -1.82
CA LEU A 11 2.22 -3.66 -1.38
C LEU A 11 2.03 -2.83 -0.09
N SER A 12 0.94 -2.06 0.00
CA SER A 12 0.61 -1.31 1.21
C SER A 12 0.36 -2.23 2.41
N ALA A 13 -0.45 -3.28 2.24
CA ALA A 13 -0.72 -4.25 3.31
C ALA A 13 0.56 -5.00 3.76
N VAL A 14 1.46 -5.33 2.83
CA VAL A 14 2.76 -5.93 3.16
C VAL A 14 3.63 -4.97 3.97
N ILE A 15 3.69 -3.69 3.59
CA ILE A 15 4.44 -2.66 4.34
C ILE A 15 3.86 -2.49 5.74
N GLU A 16 2.54 -2.44 5.87
CA GLU A 16 1.82 -2.29 7.14
C GLU A 16 2.12 -3.46 8.09
N VAL A 17 1.98 -4.70 7.61
CA VAL A 17 2.30 -5.91 8.38
C VAL A 17 3.76 -5.95 8.80
N LEU A 18 4.69 -5.58 7.92
CA LEU A 18 6.12 -5.52 8.25
C LEU A 18 6.43 -4.44 9.29
N SER A 19 5.78 -3.28 9.19
CA SER A 19 5.96 -2.18 10.15
C SER A 19 5.48 -2.57 11.55
N GLU A 20 4.31 -3.21 11.66
CA GLU A 20 3.78 -3.72 12.93
C GLU A 20 4.71 -4.80 13.52
N LYS A 21 5.16 -5.76 12.70
CA LYS A 21 6.07 -6.82 13.12
C LYS A 21 7.38 -6.26 13.68
N LEU A 22 7.92 -5.20 13.07
CA LEU A 22 9.15 -4.54 13.55
C LEU A 22 8.98 -3.79 14.87
N THR A 23 7.76 -3.56 15.34
CA THR A 23 7.51 -3.01 16.69
C THR A 23 7.36 -4.10 17.75
N THR A 24 7.26 -5.36 17.34
CA THR A 24 7.04 -6.48 18.26
C THR A 24 8.34 -6.85 19.00
N PRO A 25 8.33 -7.01 20.34
CA PRO A 25 9.52 -7.33 21.14
C PRO A 25 10.30 -8.57 20.68
N GLU A 26 9.60 -9.60 20.19
CA GLU A 26 10.22 -10.82 19.65
C GLU A 26 11.06 -10.55 18.40
N ILE A 27 10.52 -9.78 17.46
CA ILE A 27 11.21 -9.41 16.22
C ILE A 27 12.36 -8.44 16.53
N LEU A 28 12.12 -7.46 17.41
CA LEU A 28 13.17 -6.58 17.93
C LEU A 28 14.30 -7.36 18.59
N GLY A 29 13.97 -8.37 19.40
CA GLY A 29 14.92 -9.28 20.05
C GLY A 29 15.72 -10.11 19.04
N PHE A 30 15.06 -10.64 18.00
CA PHE A 30 15.69 -11.36 16.90
C PHE A 30 16.70 -10.47 16.16
N PHE A 31 16.31 -9.25 15.77
CA PHE A 31 17.22 -8.32 15.09
C PHE A 31 18.41 -7.91 15.98
N LYS A 32 18.17 -7.67 17.27
CA LYS A 32 19.23 -7.39 18.25
C LYS A 32 20.19 -8.56 18.42
N SER A 33 19.70 -9.81 18.41
CA SER A 33 20.55 -11.02 18.47
C SER A 33 21.40 -11.24 17.22
N HIS A 34 20.95 -10.72 16.06
CA HIS A 34 21.63 -10.81 14.77
C HIS A 34 22.53 -9.61 14.43
N LYS A 35 22.91 -8.80 15.43
CA LYS A 35 23.76 -7.60 15.27
C LYS A 35 23.16 -6.49 14.39
N LEU A 36 21.84 -6.51 14.14
CA LEU A 36 21.17 -5.31 13.65
C LEU A 36 21.10 -4.34 14.84
N ASN A 37 21.97 -3.34 14.81
CA ASN A 37 21.97 -2.30 15.84
C ASN A 37 20.70 -1.43 15.74
N ASP A 38 20.38 -0.73 16.82
CA ASP A 38 19.18 0.12 16.89
C ASP A 38 19.15 1.19 15.77
N ALA A 39 20.32 1.63 15.28
CA ALA A 39 20.43 2.58 14.17
C ALA A 39 19.99 1.98 12.83
N LEU A 40 20.37 0.73 12.52
CA LEU A 40 19.94 0.03 11.30
C LEU A 40 18.45 -0.26 11.35
N LEU A 41 17.95 -0.63 12.52
CA LEU A 41 16.53 -0.89 12.74
C LEU A 41 15.69 0.39 12.61
N GLY A 42 16.21 1.52 13.11
CA GLY A 42 15.62 2.84 12.89
C GLY A 42 15.51 3.21 11.41
N LYS A 43 16.58 2.99 10.63
CA LYS A 43 16.57 3.22 9.17
C LYS A 43 15.56 2.36 8.43
N LEU A 44 15.41 1.09 8.84
CA LEU A 44 14.41 0.19 8.25
C LEU A 44 12.99 0.71 8.51
N LYS A 45 12.70 1.14 9.73
CA LYS A 45 11.40 1.70 10.11
C LYS A 45 11.10 3.00 9.37
N GLU A 46 12.09 3.87 9.23
CA GLU A 46 12.00 5.12 8.45
C GLU A 46 11.71 4.85 6.97
N THR A 47 12.37 3.84 6.39
CA THR A 47 12.16 3.43 5.00
C THR A 47 10.73 2.91 4.78
N LEU A 48 10.22 2.07 5.69
CA LEU A 48 8.85 1.55 5.60
C LEU A 48 7.81 2.67 5.75
N ASN A 49 8.01 3.60 6.68
CA ASN A 49 7.15 4.77 6.83
C ASN A 49 7.16 5.66 5.58
N THR A 50 8.33 5.85 4.95
CA THR A 50 8.46 6.62 3.71
C THR A 50 7.69 5.96 2.57
N LEU A 51 7.82 4.63 2.40
CA LEU A 51 7.09 3.89 1.38
C LEU A 51 5.57 3.92 1.62
N ASN A 52 5.13 3.80 2.88
CA ASN A 52 3.73 3.91 3.23
C ASN A 52 3.17 5.32 2.93
N GLY A 53 3.94 6.36 3.26
CA GLY A 53 3.62 7.74 2.90
C GLY A 53 3.49 7.94 1.40
N LEU A 54 4.45 7.48 0.58
CA LEU A 54 4.38 7.59 -0.87
C LEU A 54 3.17 6.87 -1.50
N LEU A 55 2.80 5.71 -0.95
CA LEU A 55 1.62 4.97 -1.39
C LEU A 55 0.33 5.69 -0.98
N SER A 56 0.29 6.24 0.23
CA SER A 56 -0.87 6.95 0.79
C SER A 56 -1.06 8.36 0.20
N ASP A 57 0.03 9.10 -0.07
CA ASP A 57 0.03 10.52 -0.41
C ASP A 57 -0.41 10.82 -1.85
N GLY A 58 -0.50 9.81 -2.71
CA GLY A 58 -0.93 10.09 -4.07
C GLY A 58 -1.22 8.88 -4.93
N LEU A 59 -0.47 7.78 -4.82
CA LEU A 59 -0.70 6.64 -5.70
C LEU A 59 -2.05 5.98 -5.43
N LEU A 60 -2.36 5.67 -4.17
CA LEU A 60 -3.62 5.01 -3.82
C LEU A 60 -4.83 5.94 -4.01
N GLY A 61 -4.69 7.23 -3.66
CA GLY A 61 -5.74 8.24 -3.86
C GLY A 61 -6.03 8.49 -5.33
N LYS A 62 -4.99 8.68 -6.16
CA LYS A 62 -5.11 8.94 -7.60
C LYS A 62 -5.65 7.74 -8.37
N LEU A 63 -5.31 6.52 -7.94
CA LEU A 63 -5.93 5.31 -8.48
C LEU A 63 -7.42 5.22 -8.13
N LYS A 64 -7.81 5.52 -6.89
CA LYS A 64 -9.23 5.53 -6.48
C LYS A 64 -10.04 6.57 -7.25
N GLU A 65 -9.51 7.78 -7.41
CA GLU A 65 -10.15 8.84 -8.19
C GLU A 65 -10.32 8.43 -9.66
N THR A 66 -9.24 7.93 -10.28
CA THR A 66 -9.29 7.43 -11.67
C THR A 66 -10.34 6.33 -11.82
N LEU A 67 -10.41 5.35 -10.91
CA LEU A 67 -11.35 4.24 -11.00
C LEU A 67 -12.82 4.66 -10.86
N LEU A 68 -13.11 5.69 -10.05
CA LEU A 68 -14.46 6.25 -9.95
C LEU A 68 -14.91 6.86 -11.28
N GLU A 69 -14.00 7.55 -11.99
CA GLU A 69 -14.30 8.11 -13.32
C GLU A 69 -14.63 7.00 -14.34
N TRP A 70 -13.84 5.94 -14.40
CA TRP A 70 -14.10 4.81 -15.31
C TRP A 70 -15.37 4.03 -14.96
N GLN A 71 -15.73 3.91 -13.67
CA GLN A 71 -16.99 3.28 -13.27
C GLN A 71 -18.21 4.10 -13.70
N ILE A 72 -18.14 5.43 -13.60
CA ILE A 72 -19.21 6.33 -14.04
C ILE A 72 -19.41 6.23 -15.55
N ILE A 73 -18.32 6.24 -16.33
CA ILE A 73 -18.37 6.13 -17.79
C ILE A 73 -18.93 4.76 -18.22
N ALA A 74 -18.44 3.67 -17.63
CA ALA A 74 -18.91 2.33 -17.94
C ALA A 74 -20.40 2.14 -17.62
N TYR A 75 -20.90 2.78 -16.55
CA TYR A 75 -22.31 2.72 -16.17
C TYR A 75 -23.23 3.52 -17.11
N ASP A 76 -22.73 4.65 -17.65
CA ASP A 76 -23.47 5.47 -18.61
C ASP A 76 -23.59 4.78 -19.98
N GLU A 77 -22.50 4.18 -20.48
CA GLU A 77 -22.51 3.42 -21.75
C GLU A 77 -23.45 2.21 -21.69
N GLN A 78 -23.47 1.46 -20.59
CA GLN A 78 -24.38 0.33 -20.41
C GLN A 78 -25.85 0.76 -20.40
N LYS A 79 -26.14 1.95 -19.88
CA LYS A 79 -27.49 2.52 -19.87
C LYS A 79 -27.94 2.96 -21.27
N LEU A 80 -27.02 3.45 -22.10
CA LEU A 80 -27.27 3.81 -23.49
C LEU A 80 -27.53 2.58 -24.38
N ILE A 81 -26.86 1.45 -24.11
CA ILE A 81 -27.06 0.19 -24.86
C ILE A 81 -28.45 -0.44 -24.59
N HIS A 82 -29.05 -0.17 -23.43
CA HIS A 82 -30.40 -0.66 -23.10
C HIS A 82 -31.54 0.30 -23.50
N LEU A 83 -31.23 1.49 -24.02
CA LEU A 83 -32.20 2.52 -24.45
C LEU A 83 -32.26 2.71 -25.98
N ALA A 84 -31.39 2.06 -26.74
CA ALA A 84 -31.36 2.02 -28.21
C ALA A 84 -31.94 0.70 -28.74
#